data_AF-A0A642PM77-F1
#
_entry.id   AF-A0A642PM77-F1
#
_cell.length_a   1.000
_cell.length_b   1.000
_cell.length_c   1.000
_cell.angle_alpha   90.00
_cell.angle_beta   90.00
_cell.angle_gamma   90.00
#
_symmetry.space_group_name_H-M   'P 1'
#
loop_
_entity.id
_entity.type
_entity.pdbx_description
1 polymer ?
#
loop_
_entity_poly.entity_id
_entity_poly.type
_entity_poly.pdbx_seq_one_letter_code
_entity_poly.pdbx_strand_id
1 'polypeptide(L)' 'MRKLKITELNRISVEEFKEAEKLPLVVVLDNIRSLHNIGSVFRTSDAFRIECIYLCGITA' A
#
# COMPACT_ATOMS: atom_id res chain seq x y z
N MET A 1 11.38 -20.04 15.25
CA MET A 1 11.64 -19.51 13.90
C MET A 1 12.90 -18.67 13.90
N ARG A 2 13.76 -18.78 12.88
CA ARG A 2 14.99 -17.96 12.73
C ARG A 2 14.62 -16.57 12.24
N LYS A 3 15.20 -15.51 12.82
CA LYS A 3 15.05 -14.13 12.33
C LYS A 3 15.92 -13.91 11.09
N LEU A 4 15.32 -13.45 10.00
CA LEU A 4 16.02 -13.13 8.75
C LEU A 4 16.72 -11.76 8.85
N LYS A 5 17.88 -11.63 8.20
CA LYS A 5 18.53 -10.34 7.93
C LYS A 5 17.81 -9.61 6.79
N ILE A 6 17.99 -8.29 6.71
CA ILE A 6 17.38 -7.47 5.64
C ILE A 6 17.82 -7.95 4.25
N THR A 7 19.07 -8.37 4.11
CA THR A 7 19.64 -8.92 2.86
C THR A 7 19.07 -10.28 2.49
N GLU A 8 18.42 -10.97 3.42
CA GLU A 8 17.77 -12.27 3.20
C GLU A 8 16.28 -12.09 2.86
N LEU A 9 15.78 -10.86 2.84
CA LEU A 9 14.44 -10.56 2.34
C LEU A 9 14.52 -10.55 0.80
N ASN A 10 13.77 -11.43 0.15
CA ASN A 10 13.63 -11.48 -1.31
C ASN A 10 12.83 -10.27 -1.82
N ARG A 11 13.42 -9.07 -1.70
CA ARG A 11 12.82 -7.82 -2.16
C ARG A 11 12.99 -7.73 -3.66
N ILE A 12 11.89 -7.39 -4.33
CA ILE A 12 11.90 -7.09 -5.75
C ILE A 12 12.56 -5.73 -6.01
N SER A 13 13.15 -5.58 -7.20
CA SER A 13 13.69 -4.30 -7.67
C SER A 13 12.57 -3.27 -7.89
N VAL A 14 12.94 -2.01 -8.11
CA VAL A 14 11.98 -0.95 -8.42
C VAL A 14 11.28 -1.21 -9.76
N GLU A 15 12.01 -1.76 -10.73
CA GLU A 15 11.50 -2.14 -12.04
C GLU A 15 10.53 -3.32 -11.93
N GLU A 16 10.91 -4.37 -11.19
CA GLU A 16 10.05 -5.52 -10.92
C GLU A 16 8.79 -5.12 -10.15
N PHE A 17 8.90 -4.17 -9.22
CA PHE A 17 7.74 -3.66 -8.48
C PHE A 17 6.71 -2.98 -9.39
N LYS A 18 7.16 -2.26 -10.42
CA LYS A 18 6.27 -1.56 -11.36
C LYS A 18 5.50 -2.53 -12.27
N GLU A 19 6.11 -3.66 -12.62
CA GLU A 19 5.52 -4.69 -13.48
C GLU A 19 4.75 -5.77 -12.68
N ALA A 20 4.97 -5.84 -11.36
CA ALA A 20 4.32 -6.83 -10.50
C ALA A 20 2.80 -6.63 -10.49
N GLU A 21 2.07 -7.74 -10.59
CA GLU A 21 0.62 -7.72 -10.49
C GLU A 21 0.18 -7.12 -9.15
N LYS A 22 -0.83 -6.26 -9.24
CA LYS A 22 -1.47 -5.68 -8.07
C LYS A 22 -2.39 -6.72 -7.41
N LEU A 23 -2.49 -6.65 -6.09
CA LEU A 23 -3.51 -7.40 -5.37
C LEU A 23 -4.88 -6.86 -5.81
N PRO A 24 -5.80 -7.72 -6.29
CA PRO A 24 -7.12 -7.31 -6.78
C PRO A 24 -8.04 -6.94 -5.60
N LEU A 25 -7.64 -5.90 -4.88
CA LEU A 25 -8.27 -5.36 -3.70
C LEU A 25 -8.41 -3.85 -3.91
N VAL A 26 -9.59 -3.36 -3.60
CA VAL A 26 -9.96 -1.95 -3.67
C VAL A 26 -10.22 -1.45 -2.26
N VAL A 27 -9.63 -0.30 -1.91
CA VAL A 27 -9.87 0.36 -0.61
C VAL A 27 -10.69 1.62 -0.83
N VAL A 28 -11.80 1.77 -0.09
CA VAL A 28 -12.62 2.98 -0.13
C VAL A 28 -12.49 3.71 1.20
N LEU A 29 -12.06 4.97 1.14
CA LEU A 29 -11.98 5.87 2.28
C LEU A 29 -13.11 6.90 2.19
N ASP A 30 -14.21 6.62 2.88
CA ASP A 30 -15.36 7.52 2.95
C ASP A 30 -15.28 8.43 4.18
N ASN A 31 -15.32 9.75 3.95
CA ASN A 31 -15.33 10.78 4.99
C ASN A 31 -14.16 10.73 5.99
N ILE A 32 -13.00 10.22 5.56
CA ILE A 32 -11.79 10.20 6.39
C ILE A 32 -11.07 11.54 6.28
N ARG A 33 -11.17 12.37 7.32
CA ARG A 33 -10.61 13.73 7.33
C ARG A 33 -9.16 13.83 7.84
N SER A 34 -8.66 12.80 8.52
CA SER A 34 -7.32 12.80 9.08
C SER A 34 -6.27 12.52 8.01
N LEU A 35 -5.47 13.53 7.66
CA LEU A 35 -4.35 13.41 6.72
C LEU A 35 -3.37 12.30 7.13
N HIS A 36 -3.12 12.12 8.43
CA HIS A 36 -2.26 11.05 8.94
C HIS A 36 -2.83 9.67 8.64
N ASN A 37 -4.15 9.50 8.78
CA ASN A 37 -4.81 8.23 8.50
C ASN A 37 -4.83 7.96 6.99
N ILE A 38 -5.17 8.96 6.17
CA ILE A 38 -5.11 8.87 4.71
C ILE A 38 -3.69 8.44 4.30
N GLY A 39 -2.66 9.17 4.72
CA GLY A 39 -1.27 8.84 4.40
C GLY A 39 -0.84 7.46 4.90
N SER A 40 -1.34 7.01 6.06
CA SER A 40 -1.08 5.65 6.54
C SER A 40 -1.69 4.59 5.63
N VAL A 41 -2.92 4.80 5.14
CA VAL A 41 -3.59 3.87 4.21
C VAL A 41 -2.85 3.83 2.88
N PHE A 42 -2.41 4.97 2.35
CA PHE A 42 -1.63 5.01 1.12
C PHE A 42 -0.32 4.21 1.25
N ARG A 43 0.44 4.40 2.33
CA ARG A 43 1.71 3.66 2.55
C ARG A 43 1.49 2.16 2.71
N THR A 44 0.46 1.76 3.45
CA THR A 44 0.11 0.35 3.59
C THR A 44 -0.32 -0.22 2.23
N SER A 45 -1.13 0.52 1.48
CA SER A 45 -1.62 0.08 0.17
C SER A 45 -0.49 -0.10 -0.84
N ASP A 46 0.50 0.80 -0.85
CA ASP A 46 1.72 0.69 -1.65
C ASP A 46 2.54 -0.56 -1.27
N ALA A 47 2.75 -0.78 0.03
CA ALA A 47 3.48 -1.95 0.53
C ALA A 47 2.85 -3.30 0.13
N PHE A 48 1.51 -3.34 -0.02
CA PHE A 48 0.77 -4.53 -0.44
C PHE A 48 0.41 -4.54 -1.93
N ARG A 49 0.83 -3.53 -2.71
CA ARG A 49 0.49 -3.36 -4.13
C ARG A 49 -1.03 -3.44 -4.38
N ILE A 50 -1.80 -2.72 -3.58
CA ILE A 50 -3.27 -2.63 -3.74
C ILE A 50 -3.61 -2.00 -5.08
N GLU A 51 -4.67 -2.50 -5.71
CA GLU A 51 -5.10 -2.09 -7.05
C GLU A 51 -5.41 -0.61 -7.12
N CYS A 52 -6.32 -0.15 -6.26
CA CYS A 52 -6.73 1.24 -6.18
C CYS A 52 -7.26 1.65 -4.80
N ILE A 53 -7.23 2.96 -4.56
CA ILE A 53 -7.81 3.61 -3.39
C ILE A 53 -8.78 4.67 -3.91
N TYR A 54 -10.04 4.62 -3.47
CA TYR A 54 -11.02 5.66 -3.72
C TYR A 54 -11.19 6.53 -2.49
N LEU A 55 -11.16 7.84 -2.69
CA LEU A 55 -11.49 8.83 -1.67
C LEU A 55 -12.91 9.32 -1.92
N CYS A 56 -13.76 9.25 -0.91
CA CYS A 56 -15.18 9.59 -1.00
C CYS A 56 -15.58 10.59 0.08
N GLY A 57 -16.62 11.38 -0.19
CA GLY A 57 -17.12 12.38 0.74
C GLY A 57 -16.11 13.49 1.05
N ILE A 58 -16.09 13.95 2.30
CA ILE A 58 -15.14 14.99 2.75
C ILE A 58 -13.84 14.31 3.19
N THR A 59 -12.86 14.33 2.30
CA THR A 59 -11.48 13.86 2.53
C THR A 59 -10.53 15.03 2.33
N ALA A 60 -9.50 15.14 3.19
CA ALA A 60 -8.50 16.22 3.16
C ALA A 60 -7.45 16.04 2.07
#